data_AF-A0A940HXU6-F1
#
_entry.id   AF-A0A940HXU6-F1
#
_cell.length_a   1.000
_cell.length_b   1.000
_cell.length_c   1.000
_cell.angle_alpha   90.00
_cell.angle_beta   90.00
_cell.angle_gamma   90.00
#
_symmetry.space_group_name_H-M   'P 1'
#
loop_
_entity.id
_entity.type
_entity.pdbx_description
1 polymer ?
#
loop_
_entity_poly.entity_id
_entity_poly.type
_entity_poly.pdbx_seq_one_letter_code
_entity_poly.pdbx_strand_id
1 'polypeptide(L)'
;ITMIYISVFGQWKPSMETLSFVLVAAPVSFILGLVFGIWSYRSKRVEAALNPILNVMQTMPHYAYLVPIMVLFGIGDHAGAIATIIFATPPMVRLTLLGLRKVSLEVIEAGKMSGCNEFQLLFKVLIPTARRDILIGVNQVIMQCLAMAVIASFIGAKGLGWNLLLALNQLRIGLALEAGICISLIAVLLDKMSLAWAHKQTDYFANLTFFQRHKYGLFFVGTVIVGLILASAGSFFFKEGFNYLYEVPHNKGISGEPFWNAGVEWIWDTFFYQLKIFNTWLIVDVLQPMRAAYLRMPVVATFVLVMGTSYIIGGIRSALVVGGFTLFIALSPWWDRALVTAYMATFGVI
;
A
#
# COMPACT_ATOMS: atom_id res chain seq x y z
N ILE A 1 -7.49 17.95 11.82
CA ILE A 1 -7.55 17.00 12.96
C ILE A 1 -6.35 16.06 12.94
N THR A 2 -6.17 15.23 11.90
CA THR A 2 -5.01 14.33 11.73
C THR A 2 -3.65 15.01 11.94
N MET A 3 -3.41 16.15 11.27
CA MET A 3 -2.14 16.89 11.40
C MET A 3 -1.94 17.52 12.79
N ILE A 4 -3.02 17.88 13.47
CA ILE A 4 -2.96 18.40 14.84
C ILE A 4 -2.57 17.27 15.80
N TYR A 5 -3.18 16.08 15.64
CA TYR A 5 -2.81 14.90 16.41
C TYR A 5 -1.31 14.60 16.26
N ILE A 6 -0.81 14.42 15.04
CA ILE A 6 0.61 14.12 14.78
C ILE A 6 1.55 15.17 15.40
N SER A 7 1.16 16.44 15.34
CA SER A 7 1.91 17.55 15.93
C SER A 7 1.93 17.46 17.46
N VAL A 8 0.79 17.24 18.11
CA VAL A 8 0.68 17.17 19.59
C VAL A 8 1.49 16.01 20.19
N PHE A 9 1.54 14.86 19.51
CA PHE A 9 2.26 13.66 19.96
C PHE A 9 3.76 13.67 19.62
N GLY A 10 4.29 14.74 19.01
CA GLY A 10 5.73 14.85 18.70
C GLY A 10 6.22 13.85 17.65
N GLN A 11 5.31 13.31 16.83
CA GLN A 11 5.61 12.40 15.72
C GLN A 11 5.75 13.13 14.37
N TRP A 12 5.89 14.47 14.42
CA TRP A 12 5.87 15.33 13.22
C TRP A 12 7.01 15.02 12.24
N LYS A 13 8.26 15.01 12.69
CA LYS A 13 9.43 14.79 11.83
C LYS A 13 9.39 13.44 11.11
N PRO A 14 9.19 12.29 11.80
CA PRO A 14 9.08 11.00 11.12
C PRO A 14 7.87 10.93 10.17
N SER A 15 6.77 11.61 10.50
CA SER A 15 5.60 11.69 9.63
C SER A 15 5.91 12.44 8.33
N MET A 16 6.66 13.54 8.41
CA MET A 16 7.09 14.30 7.24
C MET A 16 8.12 13.53 6.39
N GLU A 17 9.00 12.74 7.01
CA GLU A 17 9.90 11.82 6.29
C GLU A 17 9.10 10.79 5.48
N THR A 18 8.11 10.14 6.09
CA THR A 18 7.23 9.19 5.40
C THR A 18 6.40 9.87 4.30
N LEU A 19 5.87 11.07 4.55
CA LEU A 19 5.13 11.83 3.54
C LEU A 19 6.02 12.23 2.36
N SER A 20 7.22 12.73 2.62
CA SER A 20 8.21 13.07 1.59
C SER A 20 8.55 11.86 0.71
N PHE A 21 8.77 10.71 1.35
CA PHE A 21 9.00 9.45 0.67
C PHE A 21 7.84 9.07 -0.28
N VAL A 22 6.60 9.15 0.19
CA VAL A 22 5.41 8.85 -0.63
C VAL A 22 5.20 9.89 -1.73
N LEU A 23 5.47 11.17 -1.46
CA LEU A 23 5.36 12.25 -2.45
C LEU A 23 6.34 12.07 -3.62
N VAL A 24 7.47 11.40 -3.43
CA VAL A 24 8.41 11.06 -4.51
C VAL A 24 8.02 9.75 -5.18
N ALA A 25 7.73 8.70 -4.40
CA ALA A 25 7.47 7.37 -4.94
C ALA A 25 6.14 7.28 -5.72
N ALA A 26 5.08 7.93 -5.24
CA ALA A 26 3.75 7.81 -5.84
C ALA A 26 3.66 8.43 -7.26
N PRO A 27 4.17 9.65 -7.54
CA PRO A 27 4.17 10.19 -8.90
C PRO A 27 4.98 9.36 -9.88
N VAL A 28 6.14 8.83 -9.46
CA VAL A 28 6.97 7.97 -10.33
C VAL A 28 6.22 6.67 -10.66
N SER A 29 5.62 6.04 -9.65
CA SER A 29 4.80 4.83 -9.83
C SER A 29 3.57 5.08 -10.70
N PHE A 30 2.94 6.24 -10.55
CA PHE A 30 1.82 6.66 -11.39
C PHE A 30 2.24 6.80 -12.86
N ILE A 31 3.34 7.51 -13.13
CA ILE A 31 3.84 7.71 -14.49
C ILE A 31 4.19 6.37 -15.14
N LEU A 32 4.97 5.53 -14.45
CA LEU A 32 5.33 4.20 -14.96
C LEU A 32 4.09 3.34 -15.18
N GLY A 33 3.18 3.31 -14.20
CA GLY A 33 1.95 2.53 -14.27
C GLY A 33 1.03 2.97 -15.41
N LEU A 34 0.88 4.28 -15.63
CA LEU A 34 0.09 4.83 -16.72
C LEU A 34 0.72 4.52 -18.09
N VAL A 35 2.04 4.66 -18.22
CA VAL A 35 2.76 4.35 -19.48
C VAL A 35 2.63 2.86 -19.83
N PHE A 36 2.94 1.96 -18.89
CA PHE A 36 2.80 0.52 -19.12
C PHE A 36 1.33 0.11 -19.31
N GLY A 37 0.39 0.76 -18.63
CA GLY A 37 -1.05 0.54 -18.80
C GLY A 37 -1.56 0.90 -20.19
N ILE A 38 -1.17 2.08 -20.70
CA ILE A 38 -1.48 2.51 -22.06
C ILE A 38 -0.83 1.59 -23.09
N TRP A 39 0.43 1.19 -22.86
CA TRP A 39 1.13 0.32 -23.80
C TRP A 39 0.49 -1.08 -23.88
N SER A 40 0.08 -1.62 -22.74
CA SER A 40 -0.70 -2.85 -22.63
C SER A 40 -2.06 -2.74 -23.34
N TYR A 41 -2.74 -1.59 -23.24
CA TYR A 41 -3.99 -1.35 -23.96
C TYR A 41 -3.82 -1.37 -25.48
N ARG A 42 -2.73 -0.77 -26.00
CA ARG A 42 -2.47 -0.68 -27.44
C ARG A 42 -2.04 -2.00 -28.07
N SER A 43 -1.40 -2.91 -27.32
CA SER A 43 -0.85 -4.15 -27.88
C SER A 43 -1.15 -5.36 -27.01
N LYS A 44 -1.94 -6.29 -27.57
CA LYS A 44 -2.23 -7.59 -26.93
C LYS A 44 -0.96 -8.41 -26.65
N ARG A 45 0.10 -8.24 -27.44
CA ARG A 45 1.40 -8.91 -27.20
C ARG A 45 2.09 -8.37 -25.95
N VAL A 46 2.03 -7.05 -25.76
CA VAL A 46 2.62 -6.38 -24.59
C VAL A 46 1.83 -6.74 -23.34
N GLU A 47 0.50 -6.74 -23.41
CA GLU A 47 -0.36 -7.22 -22.32
C GLU A 47 -0.02 -8.67 -21.93
N ALA A 48 0.10 -9.57 -22.90
CA ALA A 48 0.43 -10.98 -22.65
C ALA A 48 1.82 -11.15 -22.02
N ALA A 49 2.79 -10.29 -22.34
CA ALA A 49 4.14 -10.31 -21.76
C ALA A 49 4.21 -9.65 -20.37
N LEU A 50 3.46 -8.56 -20.14
CA LEU A 50 3.45 -7.83 -18.87
C LEU A 50 2.65 -8.56 -17.79
N ASN A 51 1.52 -9.19 -18.13
CA ASN A 51 0.64 -9.84 -17.15
C ASN A 51 1.37 -10.82 -16.21
N PRO A 52 2.24 -11.74 -16.68
CA PRO A 52 3.02 -12.60 -15.80
C PRO A 52 3.91 -11.83 -14.83
N ILE A 53 4.61 -10.79 -15.31
CA ILE A 53 5.52 -9.96 -14.50
C ILE A 53 4.73 -9.22 -13.42
N LEU A 54 3.62 -8.58 -13.79
CA LEU A 54 2.75 -7.86 -12.87
C LEU A 54 2.11 -8.80 -11.83
N ASN A 55 1.80 -10.04 -12.21
CA ASN A 55 1.29 -11.03 -11.28
C ASN A 55 2.37 -11.43 -10.28
N VAL A 56 3.59 -11.72 -10.72
CA VAL A 56 4.71 -12.04 -9.81
C VAL A 56 4.98 -10.89 -8.84
N MET A 57 5.00 -9.65 -9.33
CA MET A 57 5.22 -8.46 -8.48
C MET A 57 4.14 -8.27 -7.41
N GLN A 58 2.90 -8.72 -7.64
CA GLN A 58 1.79 -8.60 -6.69
C GLN A 58 1.65 -9.80 -5.76
N THR A 59 2.00 -11.00 -6.21
CA THR A 59 1.81 -12.24 -5.44
C THR A 59 3.04 -12.60 -4.61
N MET A 60 4.21 -12.08 -4.95
CA MET A 60 5.43 -12.34 -4.19
C MET A 60 5.33 -11.72 -2.79
N PRO A 61 5.71 -12.46 -1.72
CA PRO A 61 5.75 -11.91 -0.38
C PRO A 61 6.68 -10.69 -0.30
N HIS A 62 6.21 -9.59 0.27
CA HIS A 62 6.94 -8.32 0.35
C HIS A 62 8.38 -8.50 0.88
N TYR A 63 8.56 -9.27 1.96
CA TYR A 63 9.88 -9.55 2.56
C TYR A 63 10.84 -10.29 1.63
N ALA A 64 10.34 -11.23 0.83
CA ALA A 64 11.19 -11.95 -0.12
C ALA A 64 11.71 -11.00 -1.21
N TYR A 65 10.90 -10.00 -1.56
CA TYR A 65 11.21 -9.03 -2.61
C TYR A 65 12.21 -7.95 -2.15
N LEU A 66 12.27 -7.69 -0.84
CA LEU A 66 13.24 -6.78 -0.24
C LEU A 66 14.69 -7.24 -0.42
N VAL A 67 14.95 -8.54 -0.34
CA VAL A 67 16.31 -9.11 -0.42
C VAL A 67 17.02 -8.75 -1.73
N PRO A 68 16.48 -9.05 -2.93
CA PRO A 68 17.16 -8.69 -4.17
C PRO A 68 17.33 -7.18 -4.33
N ILE A 69 16.38 -6.36 -3.86
CA ILE A 69 16.53 -4.90 -3.89
C ILE A 69 17.69 -4.46 -3.01
N MET A 70 17.76 -4.97 -1.80
CA MET A 70 18.82 -4.65 -0.85
C MET A 70 20.20 -5.02 -1.43
N VAL A 71 20.30 -6.16 -2.12
CA VAL A 71 21.55 -6.59 -2.76
C VAL A 71 21.93 -5.71 -3.94
N LEU A 72 20.97 -5.26 -4.75
CA LEU A 72 21.23 -4.45 -5.95
C LEU A 72 21.42 -2.96 -5.67
N PHE A 73 20.66 -2.40 -4.74
CA PHE A 73 20.59 -0.96 -4.47
C PHE A 73 21.13 -0.57 -3.10
N GLY A 74 21.43 -1.52 -2.22
CA GLY A 74 21.93 -1.27 -0.86
C GLY A 74 20.84 -1.02 0.18
N ILE A 75 21.25 -0.43 1.30
CA ILE A 75 20.40 -0.16 2.47
C ILE A 75 20.13 1.35 2.56
N GLY A 76 18.91 1.75 2.89
CA GLY A 76 18.52 3.15 3.10
C GLY A 76 17.27 3.59 2.34
N ASP A 77 17.01 4.91 2.39
CA ASP A 77 15.79 5.54 1.87
C ASP A 77 15.61 5.34 0.36
N HIS A 78 16.71 5.34 -0.41
CA HIS A 78 16.67 5.15 -1.86
C HIS A 78 16.25 3.74 -2.26
N ALA A 79 16.76 2.72 -1.57
CA ALA A 79 16.37 1.32 -1.80
C ALA A 79 14.90 1.09 -1.43
N GLY A 80 14.46 1.68 -0.31
CA GLY A 80 13.05 1.70 0.07
C GLY A 80 12.16 2.33 -1.00
N ALA A 81 12.57 3.47 -1.56
CA ALA A 81 11.79 4.17 -2.58
C ALA A 81 11.65 3.34 -3.86
N ILE A 82 12.72 2.70 -4.31
CA ILE A 82 12.70 1.80 -5.47
C ILE A 82 11.79 0.60 -5.20
N ALA A 83 11.89 -0.03 -4.02
CA ALA A 83 11.00 -1.13 -3.63
C ALA A 83 9.53 -0.72 -3.69
N THR A 84 9.24 0.47 -3.18
CA THR A 84 7.91 1.07 -3.16
C THR A 84 7.39 1.35 -4.57
N ILE A 85 8.24 1.88 -5.45
CA ILE A 85 7.84 2.15 -6.84
C ILE A 85 7.49 0.85 -7.56
N ILE A 86 8.33 -0.16 -7.43
CA ILE A 86 8.12 -1.44 -8.11
C ILE A 86 6.86 -2.12 -7.56
N PHE A 87 6.63 -2.03 -6.25
CA PHE A 87 5.46 -2.60 -5.62
C PHE A 87 4.14 -1.87 -5.92
N ALA A 88 4.17 -0.54 -6.03
CA ALA A 88 2.97 0.27 -6.29
C ALA A 88 2.56 0.34 -7.77
N THR A 89 3.47 0.03 -8.70
CA THR A 89 3.22 0.12 -10.15
C THR A 89 2.14 -0.85 -10.66
N PRO A 90 2.09 -2.14 -10.28
CA PRO A 90 1.14 -3.10 -10.84
C PRO A 90 -0.35 -2.76 -10.73
N PRO A 91 -0.90 -2.34 -9.57
CA PRO A 91 -2.31 -1.96 -9.48
C PRO A 91 -2.62 -0.77 -10.41
N MET A 92 -1.69 0.17 -10.60
CA MET A 92 -1.86 1.29 -11.52
C MET A 92 -1.94 0.84 -12.98
N VAL A 93 -1.05 -0.07 -13.40
CA VAL A 93 -1.07 -0.63 -14.77
C VAL A 93 -2.42 -1.30 -15.05
N ARG A 94 -2.89 -2.09 -14.09
CA ARG A 94 -4.13 -2.86 -14.23
C ARG A 94 -5.37 -1.98 -14.25
N LEU A 95 -5.44 -0.98 -13.37
CA LEU A 95 -6.57 -0.04 -13.34
C LEU A 95 -6.59 0.88 -14.56
N THR A 96 -5.43 1.29 -15.08
CA THR A 96 -5.33 2.03 -16.34
C THR A 96 -5.82 1.19 -17.52
N LEU A 97 -5.34 -0.06 -17.64
CA LEU A 97 -5.76 -0.98 -18.70
C LEU A 97 -7.27 -1.23 -18.68
N LEU A 98 -7.83 -1.52 -17.49
CA LEU A 98 -9.26 -1.74 -17.32
C LEU A 98 -10.08 -0.48 -17.61
N GLY A 99 -9.63 0.69 -17.13
CA GLY A 99 -10.29 1.97 -17.39
C GLY A 99 -10.38 2.29 -18.87
N LEU A 100 -9.28 2.10 -19.62
CA LEU A 100 -9.26 2.33 -21.07
C LEU A 100 -10.15 1.32 -21.84
N ARG A 101 -10.27 0.08 -21.36
CA ARG A 101 -11.15 -0.95 -21.96
C ARG A 101 -12.64 -0.74 -21.67
N LYS A 102 -12.98 -0.10 -20.55
CA LYS A 102 -14.36 0.21 -20.20
C LYS A 102 -14.98 1.32 -21.06
N VAL A 103 -14.18 2.08 -21.80
CA VAL A 103 -14.68 3.13 -22.69
C VAL A 103 -15.53 2.50 -23.79
N SER A 104 -16.77 2.97 -23.95
CA SER A 104 -17.72 2.48 -24.93
C SER A 104 -17.25 2.73 -26.36
N LEU A 105 -17.52 1.77 -27.25
CA LEU A 105 -17.14 1.84 -28.67
C LEU A 105 -17.71 3.08 -29.37
N GLU A 106 -18.94 3.48 -29.03
CA GLU A 106 -19.59 4.69 -29.58
C GLU A 106 -18.79 5.98 -29.36
N VAL A 107 -18.14 6.11 -28.20
CA VAL A 107 -17.31 7.29 -27.87
C VAL A 107 -16.03 7.28 -28.70
N ILE A 108 -15.48 6.10 -28.98
CA ILE A 108 -14.29 5.90 -29.82
C ILE A 108 -14.63 6.21 -31.28
N GLU A 109 -15.77 5.73 -31.77
CA GLU A 109 -16.26 5.97 -33.13
C GLU A 109 -16.57 7.46 -33.35
N ALA A 110 -17.24 8.12 -32.41
CA ALA A 110 -17.49 9.57 -32.46
C ALA A 110 -16.19 10.38 -32.54
N GLY A 111 -15.16 9.99 -31.78
CA GLY A 111 -13.83 10.60 -31.83
C GLY A 111 -13.16 10.43 -33.20
N LYS A 112 -13.27 9.23 -33.80
CA LYS A 112 -12.75 8.94 -35.15
C LYS A 112 -13.49 9.70 -36.24
N MET A 113 -14.82 9.77 -36.17
CA MET A 113 -15.65 10.55 -37.11
C MET A 113 -15.37 12.06 -37.03
N SER A 114 -14.91 12.53 -35.88
CA SER A 114 -14.44 13.92 -35.69
C SER A 114 -13.04 14.18 -36.26
N GLY A 115 -12.39 13.19 -36.89
CA GLY A 115 -11.07 13.32 -37.50
C GLY A 115 -9.89 13.21 -36.53
N CYS A 116 -10.07 12.64 -35.33
CA CYS A 116 -8.98 12.48 -34.37
C CYS A 116 -7.94 11.44 -34.86
N ASN A 117 -6.67 11.83 -34.88
CA ASN A 117 -5.55 10.87 -34.99
C ASN A 117 -5.47 9.98 -33.71
N GLU A 118 -4.86 8.82 -33.77
CA GLU A 118 -4.71 7.86 -32.65
C GLU A 118 -4.14 8.49 -31.36
N PHE A 119 -3.16 9.39 -31.48
CA PHE A 119 -2.66 10.14 -30.32
C PHE A 119 -3.68 11.13 -29.76
N GLN A 120 -4.44 11.81 -30.63
CA GLN A 120 -5.50 12.72 -30.21
C GLN A 120 -6.66 11.96 -29.59
N LEU A 121 -7.03 10.81 -30.15
CA LEU A 121 -8.03 9.90 -29.62
C LEU A 121 -7.65 9.43 -28.21
N LEU A 122 -6.38 9.05 -28.00
CA LEU A 122 -5.89 8.65 -26.69
C LEU A 122 -5.96 9.79 -25.65
N PHE A 123 -5.35 10.94 -25.95
CA PHE A 123 -5.20 12.01 -24.96
C PHE A 123 -6.45 12.87 -24.78
N LYS A 124 -7.29 13.03 -25.82
CA LYS A 124 -8.48 13.88 -25.77
C LYS A 124 -9.78 13.11 -25.53
N VAL A 125 -9.84 11.81 -25.84
CA VAL A 125 -11.06 11.02 -25.71
C VAL A 125 -10.89 9.91 -24.66
N LEU A 126 -9.95 8.98 -24.86
CA LEU A 126 -9.82 7.80 -24.00
C LEU A 126 -9.41 8.14 -22.55
N ILE A 127 -8.29 8.87 -22.37
CA ILE A 127 -7.78 9.22 -21.03
C ILE A 127 -8.79 10.07 -20.24
N PRO A 128 -9.41 11.12 -20.82
CA PRO A 128 -10.42 11.90 -20.10
C PRO A 128 -11.67 11.09 -19.74
N THR A 129 -12.10 10.17 -20.61
CA THR A 129 -13.27 9.31 -20.34
C THR A 129 -12.96 8.28 -19.25
N ALA A 130 -11.75 7.70 -19.27
CA ALA A 130 -11.28 6.75 -18.27
C ALA A 130 -10.73 7.40 -16.98
N ARG A 131 -10.81 8.73 -16.84
CA ARG A 131 -10.17 9.48 -15.74
C ARG A 131 -10.51 8.94 -14.36
N ARG A 132 -11.76 8.49 -14.16
CA ARG A 132 -12.23 8.01 -12.86
C ARG A 132 -11.50 6.73 -12.45
N ASP A 133 -11.39 5.76 -13.35
CA ASP A 133 -10.67 4.51 -13.09
C ASP A 133 -9.16 4.78 -12.90
N ILE A 134 -8.58 5.70 -13.67
CA ILE A 134 -7.17 6.12 -13.51
C ILE A 134 -6.94 6.78 -12.15
N LEU A 135 -7.83 7.66 -11.69
CA LEU A 135 -7.75 8.33 -10.39
C LEU A 135 -7.95 7.35 -9.22
N ILE A 136 -8.81 6.33 -9.39
CA ILE A 136 -8.89 5.20 -8.44
C ILE A 136 -7.55 4.44 -8.40
N GLY A 137 -6.89 4.28 -9.55
CA GLY A 137 -5.53 3.76 -9.65
C GLY A 137 -4.51 4.57 -8.86
N VAL A 138 -4.55 5.91 -8.98
CA VAL A 138 -3.69 6.81 -8.19
C VAL A 138 -3.91 6.62 -6.70
N ASN A 139 -5.16 6.50 -6.25
CA ASN A 139 -5.45 6.22 -4.84
C ASN A 139 -4.80 4.91 -4.39
N GLN A 140 -4.92 3.85 -5.18
CA GLN A 140 -4.26 2.57 -4.87
C GLN A 140 -2.74 2.68 -4.82
N VAL A 141 -2.12 3.43 -5.74
CA VAL A 141 -0.68 3.71 -5.68
C VAL A 141 -0.29 4.37 -4.37
N ILE A 142 -1.01 5.41 -3.95
CA ILE A 142 -0.73 6.13 -2.71
C ILE A 142 -0.85 5.19 -1.50
N MET A 143 -1.91 4.38 -1.45
CA MET A 143 -2.13 3.42 -0.37
C MET A 143 -1.04 2.34 -0.32
N GLN A 144 -0.64 1.80 -1.47
CA GLN A 144 0.47 0.84 -1.53
C GLN A 144 1.81 1.49 -1.16
N CYS A 145 2.04 2.75 -1.54
CA CYS A 145 3.26 3.47 -1.16
C CYS A 145 3.34 3.67 0.36
N LEU A 146 2.25 3.99 1.03
CA LEU A 146 2.21 4.13 2.49
C LEU A 146 2.41 2.80 3.21
N ALA A 147 1.72 1.74 2.76
CA ALA A 147 1.90 0.40 3.32
C ALA A 147 3.35 -0.06 3.17
N MET A 148 3.93 0.17 1.99
CA MET A 148 5.31 -0.20 1.71
C MET A 148 6.32 0.69 2.44
N ALA A 149 6.02 1.94 2.76
CA ALA A 149 6.91 2.78 3.55
C ALA A 149 7.19 2.20 4.96
N VAL A 150 6.21 1.51 5.54
CA VAL A 150 6.41 0.77 6.81
C VAL A 150 7.33 -0.44 6.60
N ILE A 151 7.11 -1.20 5.53
CA ILE A 151 7.92 -2.39 5.21
C ILE A 151 9.35 -2.00 4.80
N ALA A 152 9.52 -0.88 4.10
CA ALA A 152 10.82 -0.35 3.69
C ALA A 152 11.74 -0.04 4.87
N SER A 153 11.17 0.19 6.07
CA SER A 153 11.96 0.38 7.30
C SER A 153 12.82 -0.85 7.64
N PHE A 154 12.46 -2.06 7.20
CA PHE A 154 13.30 -3.25 7.38
C PHE A 154 14.62 -3.19 6.60
N ILE A 155 14.72 -2.36 5.57
CA ILE A 155 15.96 -2.10 4.83
C ILE A 155 16.53 -0.71 5.19
N GLY A 156 16.18 -0.17 6.37
CA GLY A 156 16.78 1.08 6.87
C GLY A 156 16.17 2.37 6.31
N ALA A 157 14.99 2.32 5.70
CA ALA A 157 14.27 3.54 5.34
C ALA A 157 13.77 4.26 6.61
N LYS A 158 14.00 5.57 6.68
CA LYS A 158 13.62 6.44 7.81
C LYS A 158 12.14 6.83 7.76
N GLY A 159 11.65 7.36 8.87
CA GLY A 159 10.27 7.80 9.06
C GLY A 159 9.51 6.98 10.10
N LEU A 160 8.18 7.09 10.09
CA LEU A 160 7.32 6.45 11.09
C LEU A 160 7.46 4.92 11.14
N GLY A 161 7.68 4.28 9.98
CA GLY A 161 7.89 2.84 9.90
C GLY A 161 9.09 2.36 10.73
N TRP A 162 10.19 3.12 10.70
CA TRP A 162 11.39 2.83 11.48
C TRP A 162 11.13 2.91 12.99
N ASN A 163 10.42 3.95 13.43
CA ASN A 163 10.06 4.11 14.83
C ASN A 163 9.13 3.01 15.32
N LEU A 164 8.16 2.60 14.49
CA LEU A 164 7.29 1.48 14.79
C LEU A 164 8.10 0.17 14.92
N LEU A 165 9.00 -0.09 13.99
CA LEU A 165 9.86 -1.28 14.01
C LEU A 165 10.74 -1.30 15.28
N LEU A 166 11.33 -0.17 15.64
CA LEU A 166 12.15 -0.03 16.84
C LEU A 166 11.34 -0.22 18.13
N ALA A 167 10.13 0.34 18.20
CA ALA A 167 9.22 0.17 19.34
C ALA A 167 8.81 -1.29 19.54
N LEU A 168 8.48 -1.99 18.44
CA LEU A 168 8.13 -3.42 18.46
C LEU A 168 9.30 -4.28 18.90
N ASN A 169 10.51 -4.03 18.38
CA ASN A 169 11.71 -4.77 18.77
C ASN A 169 12.10 -4.55 20.24
N GLN A 170 11.78 -3.38 20.81
CA GLN A 170 12.00 -3.07 22.22
C GLN A 170 10.85 -3.52 23.13
N LEU A 171 9.81 -4.15 22.59
CA LEU A 171 8.58 -4.53 23.30
C LEU A 171 7.88 -3.35 23.99
N ARG A 172 8.07 -2.13 23.48
CA ARG A 172 7.38 -0.91 23.96
C ARG A 172 6.04 -0.78 23.25
N ILE A 173 5.04 -1.51 23.74
CA ILE A 173 3.74 -1.67 23.07
C ILE A 173 3.02 -0.32 22.96
N GLY A 174 3.00 0.52 24.01
CA GLY A 174 2.35 1.83 23.97
C GLY A 174 2.92 2.75 22.90
N LEU A 175 4.26 2.82 22.77
CA LEU A 175 4.94 3.59 21.72
C LEU A 175 4.64 3.02 20.32
N ALA A 176 4.61 1.69 20.18
CA ALA A 176 4.29 1.04 18.92
C ALA A 176 2.83 1.32 18.49
N LEU A 177 1.89 1.31 19.42
CA LEU A 177 0.49 1.67 19.17
C LEU A 177 0.34 3.13 18.76
N GLU A 178 1.03 4.06 19.43
CA GLU A 178 1.02 5.47 19.08
C GLU A 178 1.55 5.71 17.65
N ALA A 179 2.68 5.10 17.30
CA ALA A 179 3.25 5.18 15.97
C ALA A 179 2.32 4.56 14.91
N GLY A 180 1.71 3.40 15.21
CA GLY A 180 0.75 2.73 14.34
C GLY A 180 -0.49 3.58 14.08
N ILE A 181 -1.03 4.24 15.11
CA ILE A 181 -2.15 5.17 14.97
C ILE A 181 -1.76 6.36 14.11
N CYS A 182 -0.58 6.94 14.31
CA CYS A 182 -0.09 8.04 13.45
C CYS A 182 -0.02 7.63 11.97
N ILE A 183 0.53 6.44 11.67
CA ILE A 183 0.57 5.90 10.30
C ILE A 183 -0.84 5.73 9.74
N SER A 184 -1.76 5.12 10.51
CA SER A 184 -3.14 4.90 10.08
C SER A 184 -3.89 6.20 9.80
N LEU A 185 -3.67 7.22 10.62
CA LEU A 185 -4.26 8.55 10.48
C LEU A 185 -3.78 9.25 9.20
N ILE A 186 -2.47 9.16 8.90
CA ILE A 186 -1.92 9.67 7.63
C ILE A 186 -2.54 8.93 6.44
N ALA A 187 -2.67 7.60 6.53
CA ALA A 187 -3.28 6.81 5.47
C ALA A 187 -4.73 7.19 5.21
N VAL A 188 -5.55 7.33 6.26
CA VAL A 188 -6.94 7.79 6.13
C VAL A 188 -7.00 9.21 5.58
N LEU A 189 -6.11 10.11 6.00
CA LEU A 189 -6.05 11.48 5.47
C LEU A 189 -5.78 11.46 3.96
N LEU A 190 -4.76 10.73 3.52
CA LEU A 190 -4.37 10.64 2.11
C LEU A 190 -5.43 9.94 1.26
N ASP A 191 -6.06 8.88 1.77
CA ASP A 191 -7.19 8.20 1.11
C ASP A 191 -8.37 9.16 0.89
N LYS A 192 -8.78 9.89 1.94
CA LYS A 192 -9.90 10.85 1.84
C LYS A 192 -9.59 12.00 0.88
N MET A 193 -8.36 12.53 0.90
CA MET A 193 -7.94 13.59 -0.03
C MET A 193 -7.93 13.09 -1.48
N SER A 194 -7.38 11.91 -1.71
CA SER A 194 -7.29 11.30 -3.04
C SER A 194 -8.67 10.95 -3.60
N LEU A 195 -9.56 10.38 -2.79
CA LEU A 195 -10.94 10.09 -3.18
C LEU A 195 -11.75 11.36 -3.43
N ALA A 196 -11.61 12.39 -2.58
CA ALA A 196 -12.28 13.67 -2.80
C ALA A 196 -11.84 14.30 -4.13
N TRP A 197 -10.55 14.17 -4.49
CA TRP A 197 -10.05 14.59 -5.78
C TRP A 197 -10.61 13.74 -6.94
N ALA A 198 -10.67 12.41 -6.77
CA ALA A 198 -11.23 11.50 -7.78
C ALA A 198 -12.73 11.72 -8.05
N HIS A 199 -13.50 12.09 -7.02
CA HIS A 199 -14.93 12.35 -7.11
C HIS A 199 -15.30 13.78 -7.54
N LYS A 200 -14.32 14.68 -7.64
CA LYS A 200 -14.57 16.06 -8.05
C LYS A 200 -15.03 16.10 -9.52
N GLN A 201 -16.34 16.22 -9.71
CA GLN A 201 -16.92 16.42 -11.03
C GLN A 201 -16.55 17.81 -11.56
N THR A 202 -15.95 17.84 -12.75
CA THR A 202 -15.68 19.09 -13.47
C THR A 202 -16.91 19.46 -14.29
N ASP A 203 -17.65 20.48 -13.87
CA ASP A 203 -18.69 21.08 -14.70
C ASP A 203 -18.04 21.89 -15.82
N TYR A 204 -18.09 21.37 -17.04
CA TYR A 204 -17.54 22.03 -18.22
C TYR A 204 -18.41 23.19 -18.72
N PHE A 205 -19.70 23.21 -18.36
CA PHE A 205 -20.68 24.19 -18.84
C PHE A 205 -20.89 25.38 -17.91
N ALA A 206 -20.23 25.42 -16.75
CA ALA A 206 -20.38 26.50 -15.79
C ALA A 206 -19.49 27.70 -16.18
N ASN A 207 -20.11 28.79 -16.67
CA ASN A 207 -19.45 30.09 -16.87
C ASN A 207 -19.23 30.80 -15.52
N LEU A 208 -18.35 30.24 -14.69
CA LEU A 208 -17.99 30.81 -13.39
C LEU A 208 -16.83 31.81 -13.56
N THR A 209 -16.89 32.93 -12.84
CA THR A 209 -15.78 33.90 -12.75
C THR A 209 -14.53 33.21 -12.17
N PHE A 210 -13.33 33.65 -12.55
CA PHE A 210 -12.04 33.07 -12.09
C PHE A 210 -11.98 32.83 -10.57
N PHE A 211 -12.53 33.76 -9.80
CA PHE A 211 -12.59 33.72 -8.33
C PHE A 211 -13.52 32.62 -7.79
N GLN A 212 -14.67 32.39 -8.42
CA GLN A 212 -15.60 31.32 -8.03
C GLN A 212 -15.07 29.94 -8.42
N ARG A 213 -14.36 29.84 -9.56
CA ARG A 213 -13.73 28.60 -10.03
C ARG A 213 -12.57 28.14 -9.14
N HIS A 214 -11.78 29.08 -8.63
CA HIS A 214 -10.60 28.82 -7.79
C HIS A 214 -10.79 29.15 -6.31
N LYS A 215 -12.04 29.39 -5.84
CA LYS A 215 -12.34 29.79 -4.46
C LYS A 215 -11.59 28.96 -3.44
N TYR A 216 -11.66 27.63 -3.52
CA TYR A 216 -10.96 26.72 -2.61
C TYR A 216 -9.43 26.79 -2.70
N GLY A 217 -8.88 27.03 -3.90
CA GLY A 217 -7.43 27.19 -4.09
C GLY A 217 -6.91 28.51 -3.52
N LEU A 218 -7.69 29.59 -3.66
CA LEU A 218 -7.37 30.90 -3.06
C LEU A 218 -7.48 30.85 -1.53
N PHE A 219 -8.50 30.19 -0.99
CA PHE A 219 -8.60 29.93 0.45
C PHE A 219 -7.40 29.12 0.96
N PHE A 220 -6.98 28.09 0.24
CA PHE A 220 -5.79 27.29 0.60
C PHE A 220 -4.53 28.15 0.64
N VAL A 221 -4.25 28.94 -0.41
CA VAL A 221 -3.08 29.84 -0.45
C VAL A 221 -3.13 30.84 0.70
N GLY A 222 -4.30 31.44 0.97
CA GLY A 222 -4.50 32.33 2.11
C GLY A 222 -4.18 31.65 3.45
N THR A 223 -4.69 30.45 3.69
CA THR A 223 -4.39 29.71 4.93
C THR A 223 -2.92 29.32 5.07
N VAL A 224 -2.23 29.00 3.97
CA VAL A 224 -0.78 28.69 3.99
C VAL A 224 0.01 29.94 4.35
N ILE A 225 -0.31 31.10 3.77
CA ILE A 225 0.35 32.37 4.07
C ILE A 225 0.15 32.74 5.55
N VAL A 226 -1.08 32.63 6.06
CA VAL A 226 -1.37 32.85 7.49
C VAL A 226 -0.58 31.88 8.36
N GLY A 227 -0.49 30.61 7.99
CA GLY A 227 0.31 29.61 8.69
C GLY A 227 1.80 29.92 8.71
N LEU A 228 2.37 30.37 7.59
CA LEU A 228 3.78 30.78 7.49
C LEU A 228 4.06 32.03 8.34
N ILE A 229 3.15 33.00 8.35
CA ILE A 229 3.24 34.20 9.19
C ILE A 229 3.18 33.80 10.67
N LEU A 230 2.27 32.92 11.07
CA LEU A 230 2.17 32.43 12.44
C LEU A 230 3.42 31.62 12.87
N ALA A 231 3.96 30.79 11.98
CA ALA A 231 5.20 30.04 12.24
C ALA A 231 6.41 30.97 12.42
N SER A 232 6.51 31.99 11.56
CA SER A 232 7.55 33.02 11.64
C SER A 232 7.38 33.91 12.87
N ALA A 233 6.16 34.33 13.21
CA ALA A 233 5.87 35.07 14.44
C ALA A 233 6.16 34.23 15.70
N GLY A 234 5.96 32.91 15.65
CA GLY A 234 6.33 31.99 16.72
C GLY A 234 7.81 32.02 17.08
N SER A 235 8.69 32.32 16.11
CA SER A 235 10.13 32.47 16.35
C SER A 235 10.46 33.71 17.19
N PHE A 236 9.56 34.70 17.22
CA PHE A 236 9.70 35.90 18.04
C PHE A 236 9.25 35.69 19.49
N PHE A 237 8.25 34.81 19.71
CA PHE A 237 7.71 34.50 21.04
C PHE A 237 8.50 33.41 21.79
N PHE A 238 9.02 32.40 21.09
CA PHE A 238 9.81 31.31 21.70
C PHE A 238 11.32 31.52 21.48
N LYS A 239 11.88 32.62 22.01
CA LYS A 239 13.31 32.96 21.84
C LYS A 239 14.30 32.07 22.61
N GLU A 240 13.88 31.50 23.74
CA GLU A 240 14.74 30.69 24.62
C GLU A 240 14.33 29.20 24.68
N GLY A 241 13.41 28.76 23.82
CA GLY A 241 12.89 27.39 23.78
C GLY A 241 12.63 26.86 22.36
N PHE A 242 12.11 25.65 22.23
CA PHE A 242 11.73 25.08 20.93
C PHE A 242 10.46 25.76 20.40
N ASN A 243 10.49 26.22 19.16
CA ASN A 243 9.33 26.80 18.51
C ASN A 243 8.36 25.67 18.08
N TYR A 244 7.39 25.35 18.93
CA TYR A 244 6.33 24.37 18.63
C TYR A 244 5.50 24.73 17.38
N LEU A 245 5.52 25.99 16.93
CA LEU A 245 4.88 26.44 15.69
C LEU A 245 5.75 26.18 14.44
N TYR A 246 7.02 25.80 14.60
CA TYR A 246 7.96 25.54 13.51
C TYR A 246 8.42 24.09 13.45
N GLU A 247 8.80 23.49 14.59
CA GLU A 247 9.17 22.09 14.69
C GLU A 247 8.76 21.55 16.06
N VAL A 248 7.91 20.51 16.08
CA VAL A 248 7.65 19.77 17.33
C VAL A 248 8.74 18.72 17.49
N PRO A 249 9.63 18.84 18.48
CA PRO A 249 10.73 17.92 18.67
C PRO A 249 10.22 16.51 18.97
N HIS A 250 10.94 15.54 18.43
CA HIS A 250 10.63 14.13 18.59
C HIS A 250 10.68 13.73 20.06
N ASN A 251 9.67 13.02 20.54
CA ASN A 251 9.58 12.50 21.92
C ASN A 251 9.46 13.55 23.04
N LYS A 252 9.10 14.80 22.72
CA LYS A 252 8.76 15.86 23.70
C LYS A 252 7.32 16.39 23.54
N GLY A 253 6.51 15.74 22.71
CA GLY A 253 5.06 15.95 22.69
C GLY A 253 4.37 15.33 23.91
N ILE A 254 3.06 15.52 24.03
CA ILE A 254 2.27 14.78 25.03
C ILE A 254 2.29 13.32 24.59
N SER A 255 2.96 12.45 25.34
CA SER A 255 3.02 11.01 25.02
C SER A 255 1.70 10.34 25.39
N GLY A 256 1.10 9.62 24.44
CA GLY A 256 -0.05 8.76 24.68
C GLY A 256 0.35 7.41 25.27
N GLU A 257 1.65 7.13 25.37
CA GLU A 257 2.20 5.86 25.83
C GLU A 257 1.61 5.36 27.16
N PRO A 258 1.45 6.19 28.22
CA PRO A 258 0.87 5.71 29.47
C PRO A 258 -0.58 5.25 29.33
N PHE A 259 -1.38 5.92 28.49
CA PHE A 259 -2.76 5.54 28.21
C PHE A 259 -2.81 4.22 27.44
N TRP A 260 -1.98 4.06 26.41
CA TRP A 260 -1.92 2.82 25.63
C TRP A 260 -1.39 1.65 26.44
N ASN A 261 -0.34 1.85 27.25
CA ASN A 261 0.17 0.82 28.16
C ASN A 261 -0.88 0.42 29.19
N ALA A 262 -1.56 1.37 29.84
CA ALA A 262 -2.64 1.07 30.78
C ALA A 262 -3.79 0.30 30.11
N GLY A 263 -4.13 0.62 28.87
CA GLY A 263 -5.12 -0.12 28.09
C GLY A 263 -4.70 -1.56 27.79
N VAL A 264 -3.43 -1.77 27.42
CA VAL A 264 -2.87 -3.11 27.16
C VAL A 264 -2.80 -3.93 28.45
N GLU A 265 -2.33 -3.32 29.54
CA GLU A 265 -2.31 -3.93 30.89
C GLU A 265 -3.71 -4.31 31.33
N TRP A 266 -4.70 -3.43 31.18
CA TRP A 266 -6.09 -3.72 31.50
C TRP A 266 -6.66 -4.91 30.69
N ILE A 267 -6.35 -4.98 29.39
CA ILE A 267 -6.76 -6.13 28.55
C ILE A 267 -6.11 -7.40 29.06
N TRP A 268 -4.81 -7.35 29.37
CA TRP A 268 -4.08 -8.49 29.89
C TRP A 268 -4.70 -8.93 31.22
N ASP A 269 -4.83 -8.06 32.20
CA ASP A 269 -5.37 -8.39 33.52
C ASP A 269 -6.82 -8.90 33.47
N THR A 270 -7.66 -8.33 32.61
CA THR A 270 -9.09 -8.68 32.52
C THR A 270 -9.32 -9.98 31.74
N PHE A 271 -8.58 -10.18 30.65
CA PHE A 271 -8.85 -11.25 29.68
C PHE A 271 -7.77 -12.33 29.63
N PHE A 272 -6.71 -12.27 30.45
CA PHE A 272 -5.57 -13.19 30.35
C PHE A 272 -6.01 -14.66 30.35
N TYR A 273 -6.90 -15.04 31.26
CA TYR A 273 -7.32 -16.43 31.41
C TYR A 273 -8.16 -16.89 30.21
N GLN A 274 -9.11 -16.06 29.77
CA GLN A 274 -9.97 -16.33 28.61
C GLN A 274 -9.14 -16.41 27.34
N LEU A 275 -8.22 -15.46 27.12
CA LEU A 275 -7.28 -15.46 26.00
C LEU A 275 -6.37 -16.67 26.04
N LYS A 276 -5.88 -17.09 27.22
CA LYS A 276 -5.03 -18.27 27.36
C LYS A 276 -5.78 -19.56 27.04
N ILE A 277 -7.03 -19.71 27.50
CA ILE A 277 -7.87 -20.86 27.15
C ILE A 277 -8.06 -20.90 25.64
N PHE A 278 -8.49 -19.78 25.04
CA PHE A 278 -8.71 -19.69 23.61
C PHE A 278 -7.44 -20.00 22.81
N ASN A 279 -6.31 -19.39 23.17
CA ASN A 279 -5.03 -19.61 22.50
C ASN A 279 -4.56 -21.06 22.64
N THR A 280 -4.76 -21.67 23.81
CA THR A 280 -4.37 -23.08 24.05
C THR A 280 -5.24 -24.03 23.24
N TRP A 281 -6.56 -23.85 23.27
CA TRP A 281 -7.50 -24.61 22.44
C TRP A 281 -7.17 -24.47 20.95
N LEU A 282 -6.97 -23.23 20.48
CA LEU A 282 -6.64 -22.96 19.08
C LEU A 282 -5.32 -23.65 18.69
N ILE A 283 -4.27 -23.52 19.51
CA ILE A 283 -2.96 -24.10 19.18
C ILE A 283 -2.99 -25.64 19.26
N VAL A 284 -3.51 -26.19 20.35
CA VAL A 284 -3.39 -27.62 20.68
C VAL A 284 -4.45 -28.46 19.98
N ASP A 285 -5.70 -28.00 19.94
CA ASP A 285 -6.81 -28.81 19.43
C ASP A 285 -7.10 -28.56 17.95
N VAL A 286 -6.69 -27.41 17.41
CA VAL A 286 -6.98 -27.02 16.02
C VAL A 286 -5.72 -26.97 15.16
N LEU A 287 -4.78 -26.09 15.49
CA LEU A 287 -3.61 -25.80 14.65
C LEU A 287 -2.59 -26.94 14.63
N GLN A 288 -2.26 -27.53 15.78
CA GLN A 288 -1.29 -28.63 15.87
C GLN A 288 -1.78 -29.91 15.14
N PRO A 289 -3.03 -30.40 15.32
CA PRO A 289 -3.53 -31.57 14.62
C PRO A 289 -3.59 -31.36 13.11
N MET A 290 -4.03 -30.18 12.66
CA MET A 290 -4.04 -29.84 11.23
C MET A 290 -2.63 -29.78 10.65
N ARG A 291 -1.69 -29.09 11.31
CA ARG A 291 -0.28 -29.06 10.89
C ARG A 291 0.30 -30.47 10.81
N ALA A 292 0.02 -31.33 11.79
CA ALA A 292 0.47 -32.71 11.80
C ALA A 292 -0.18 -33.53 10.67
N ALA A 293 -1.44 -33.31 10.35
CA ALA A 293 -2.11 -33.94 9.21
C ALA A 293 -1.41 -33.59 7.89
N TYR A 294 -1.13 -32.30 7.65
CA TYR A 294 -0.40 -31.85 6.45
C TYR A 294 1.01 -32.45 6.35
N LEU A 295 1.77 -32.45 7.46
CA LEU A 295 3.13 -33.00 7.48
C LEU A 295 3.18 -34.53 7.35
N ARG A 296 2.10 -35.24 7.71
CA ARG A 296 1.99 -36.70 7.56
C ARG A 296 1.56 -37.12 6.16
N MET A 297 1.06 -36.21 5.32
CA MET A 297 0.63 -36.58 3.96
C MET A 297 1.85 -37.04 3.14
N PRO A 298 1.82 -38.27 2.59
CA PRO A 298 2.85 -38.71 1.66
C PRO A 298 2.90 -37.76 0.47
N VAL A 299 4.10 -37.45 -0.01
CA VAL A 299 4.32 -36.53 -1.14
C VAL A 299 3.39 -36.85 -2.31
N VAL A 300 3.31 -38.13 -2.70
CA VAL A 300 2.44 -38.60 -3.78
C VAL A 300 0.96 -38.26 -3.57
N ALA A 301 0.45 -38.39 -2.35
CA ALA A 301 -0.93 -38.04 -2.03
C ALA A 301 -1.17 -36.53 -2.19
N THR A 302 -0.20 -35.70 -1.79
CA THR A 302 -0.24 -34.25 -1.97
C THR A 302 -0.27 -33.87 -3.45
N PHE A 303 0.53 -34.54 -4.29
CA PHE A 303 0.49 -34.36 -5.74
C PHE A 303 -0.85 -34.75 -6.33
N VAL A 304 -1.38 -35.92 -5.99
CA VAL A 304 -2.67 -36.40 -6.50
C VAL A 304 -3.78 -35.44 -6.10
N LEU A 305 -3.77 -34.95 -4.85
CA LEU A 305 -4.75 -33.97 -4.39
C LEU A 305 -4.64 -32.68 -5.19
N VAL A 306 -3.45 -32.06 -5.22
CA VAL A 306 -3.25 -30.74 -5.83
C VAL A 306 -3.44 -30.78 -7.36
N MET A 307 -2.88 -31.78 -8.04
CA MET A 307 -3.07 -31.99 -9.48
C MET A 307 -4.50 -32.41 -9.82
N GLY A 308 -5.12 -33.26 -8.99
CA GLY A 308 -6.50 -33.68 -9.16
C GLY A 308 -7.48 -32.51 -9.04
N THR A 309 -7.32 -31.68 -8.00
CA THR A 309 -8.14 -30.47 -7.82
C THR A 309 -7.94 -29.47 -8.96
N SER A 310 -6.70 -29.26 -9.42
CA SER A 310 -6.44 -28.35 -10.54
C SER A 310 -6.93 -28.90 -11.88
N TYR A 311 -6.93 -30.22 -12.07
CA TYR A 311 -7.54 -30.87 -13.22
C TYR A 311 -9.05 -30.66 -13.27
N ILE A 312 -9.74 -30.83 -12.13
CA ILE A 312 -11.20 -30.60 -12.03
C ILE A 312 -11.57 -29.15 -12.36
N ILE A 313 -10.78 -28.18 -11.89
CA ILE A 313 -11.10 -26.75 -12.02
C ILE A 313 -10.67 -26.18 -13.38
N GLY A 314 -9.46 -26.50 -13.84
CA GLY A 314 -8.80 -25.83 -14.96
C GLY A 314 -8.34 -26.76 -16.09
N GLY A 315 -8.70 -28.04 -16.04
CA GLY A 315 -8.33 -29.04 -17.03
C GLY A 315 -6.85 -29.42 -17.04
N ILE A 316 -6.42 -30.12 -18.09
CA ILE A 316 -5.09 -30.76 -18.16
C ILE A 316 -3.92 -29.76 -18.11
N ARG A 317 -4.08 -28.58 -18.73
CA ARG A 317 -3.01 -27.56 -18.75
C ARG A 317 -2.75 -27.01 -17.35
N SER A 318 -3.81 -26.76 -16.57
CA SER A 318 -3.68 -26.30 -15.19
C SER A 318 -3.02 -27.37 -14.32
N ALA A 319 -3.46 -28.63 -14.45
CA ALA A 319 -2.88 -29.75 -13.71
C ALA A 319 -1.37 -29.92 -13.94
N LEU A 320 -0.91 -29.80 -15.19
CA LEU A 320 0.52 -29.88 -15.52
C LEU A 320 1.33 -28.72 -14.94
N VAL A 321 0.80 -27.49 -15.01
CA VAL A 321 1.49 -26.30 -14.46
C VAL A 321 1.60 -26.39 -12.95
N VAL A 322 0.49 -26.71 -12.27
CA VAL A 322 0.46 -26.84 -10.81
C VAL A 322 1.31 -28.03 -10.35
N GLY A 323 1.24 -29.16 -11.06
CA GLY A 323 2.10 -30.32 -10.83
C GLY A 323 3.59 -29.98 -10.97
N GLY A 324 3.96 -29.21 -12.00
CA GLY A 324 5.32 -28.72 -12.20
C GLY A 324 5.83 -27.83 -11.05
N PHE A 325 5.02 -26.88 -10.57
CA PHE A 325 5.39 -26.06 -9.42
C PHE A 325 5.47 -26.86 -8.12
N THR A 326 4.55 -27.78 -7.90
CA THR A 326 4.57 -28.67 -6.73
C THR A 326 5.80 -29.57 -6.75
N LEU A 327 6.22 -30.05 -7.92
CA LEU A 327 7.46 -30.79 -8.14
C LEU A 327 8.70 -29.99 -7.82
N PHE A 328 8.75 -28.75 -8.27
CA PHE A 328 9.86 -27.86 -7.93
C PHE A 328 9.98 -27.68 -6.40
N ILE A 329 8.85 -27.52 -5.69
CA ILE A 329 8.84 -27.39 -4.23
C ILE A 329 9.24 -28.72 -3.56
N ALA A 330 8.76 -29.86 -4.06
CA ALA A 330 9.07 -31.19 -3.52
C ALA A 330 10.54 -31.58 -3.65
N LEU A 331 11.20 -31.12 -4.71
CA LEU A 331 12.64 -31.33 -4.91
C LEU A 331 13.49 -30.34 -4.10
N SER A 332 12.88 -29.32 -3.47
CA SER A 332 13.57 -28.33 -2.66
C SER A 332 13.68 -28.80 -1.20
N PRO A 333 14.70 -28.34 -0.45
CA PRO A 333 14.83 -28.61 0.99
C PRO A 333 13.74 -27.91 1.84
N TRP A 334 12.83 -27.17 1.21
CA TRP A 334 11.80 -26.38 1.86
C TRP A 334 10.42 -27.05 1.83
N TRP A 335 10.30 -28.31 1.38
CA TRP A 335 9.02 -29.04 1.29
C TRP A 335 8.19 -28.97 2.57
N ASP A 336 8.79 -29.30 3.72
CA ASP A 336 8.08 -29.27 5.02
C ASP A 336 7.60 -27.86 5.38
N ARG A 337 8.40 -26.83 5.09
CA ARG A 337 8.02 -25.43 5.34
C ARG A 337 6.92 -24.96 4.39
N ALA A 338 6.95 -25.45 3.14
CA ALA A 338 5.90 -25.18 2.16
C ALA A 338 4.57 -25.81 2.60
N LEU A 339 4.59 -27.04 3.12
CA LEU A 339 3.39 -27.68 3.69
C LEU A 339 2.85 -26.92 4.90
N VAL A 340 3.72 -26.42 5.79
CA VAL A 340 3.29 -25.54 6.89
C VAL A 340 2.64 -24.26 6.35
N THR A 341 3.22 -23.65 5.32
CA THR A 341 2.65 -22.44 4.70
C THR A 341 1.28 -22.74 4.06
N ALA A 342 1.15 -23.91 3.40
CA ALA A 342 -0.10 -24.37 2.80
C ALA A 342 -1.17 -24.62 3.87
N TYR A 343 -0.81 -25.21 5.02
CA TYR A 343 -1.72 -25.39 6.16
C TYR A 343 -2.21 -24.04 6.71
N MET A 344 -1.31 -23.06 6.89
CA MET A 344 -1.71 -21.74 7.38
C MET A 344 -2.66 -21.04 6.39
N ALA A 345 -2.40 -21.19 5.09
CA ALA A 345 -3.24 -20.64 4.04
C ALA A 345 -4.62 -21.30 3.98
N THR A 346 -4.71 -22.63 4.12
CA THR A 346 -6.00 -23.34 4.10
C THR A 346 -6.81 -23.09 5.36
N PHE A 347 -6.18 -23.08 6.53
CA PHE A 347 -6.84 -22.72 7.77
C PHE A 347 -7.36 -21.27 7.75
N GLY A 348 -6.62 -20.32 7.18
CA GLY A 348 -7.07 -18.93 7.10
C GLY A 348 -8.29 -18.69 6.19
N VAL A 349 -8.66 -19.65 5.34
CA VAL A 349 -9.81 -19.56 4.42
C VAL A 349 -11.05 -20.27 4.96
N ILE A 350 -10.87 -21.27 5.84
CA ILE A 350 -11.94 -22.00 6.52
C ILE A 350 -12.41 -21.17 7.72
#